data_AF-A0A6P5WMW8-F1
#
_entry.id   AF-A0A6P5WMW8-F1
#
_cell.length_a   1.000
_cell.length_b   1.000
_cell.length_c   1.000
_cell.angle_alpha   90.00
_cell.angle_beta   90.00
_cell.angle_gamma   90.00
#
_symmetry.space_group_name_H-M   'P 1'
#
loop_
_entity.id
_entity.type
_entity.pdbx_description
1 polymer ?
#
loop_
_entity_poly.entity_id
_entity_poly.type
_entity_poly.pdbx_seq_one_letter_code
_entity_poly.pdbx_strand_id
1 'polypeptide(L)'
;MHMRGLMMQRLALWQRILVIIFADNKKLEALPKGKDQSPVMQLYIRDASKNWKLAGPDGGSRLVIKEPVANVVLLDYISSEKWQDVVDFDDHLDDIKNDWLNPELFK
;
A
#
# COMPACT_ATOMS: atom_id res chain seq x y z
N MET A 1 20.48 4.85 0.57
CA MET A 1 19.31 5.64 0.12
C MET A 1 19.22 5.81 -1.42
N HIS A 2 20.21 5.39 -2.22
CA HIS A 2 20.28 5.66 -3.67
C HIS A 2 19.55 4.64 -4.59
N MET A 3 19.31 3.40 -4.14
CA MET A 3 18.68 2.37 -4.99
C MET A 3 17.15 2.52 -5.15
N ARG A 4 16.45 3.10 -4.17
CA ARG A 4 14.99 3.26 -4.21
C ARG A 4 14.52 4.25 -5.28
N GLY A 5 15.32 5.28 -5.58
CA GLY A 5 14.99 6.29 -6.59
C GLY A 5 15.02 5.75 -8.03
N LEU A 6 15.96 4.84 -8.33
CA LEU A 6 16.16 4.32 -9.68
C LEU A 6 15.07 3.34 -10.10
N MET A 7 14.59 2.50 -9.17
CA MET A 7 13.49 1.56 -9.41
C MET A 7 12.18 2.29 -9.76
N MET A 8 11.86 3.35 -9.00
CA MET A 8 10.68 4.17 -9.24
C MET A 8 10.73 4.90 -10.59
N GLN A 9 11.92 5.38 -10.99
CA GLN A 9 12.10 6.02 -12.30
C GLN A 9 11.92 5.04 -13.47
N ARG A 10 12.34 3.77 -13.32
CA ARG A 10 12.20 2.74 -14.36
C ARG A 10 10.75 2.31 -14.57
N LEU A 11 9.98 2.12 -13.49
CA LEU A 11 8.54 1.77 -13.58
C LEU A 11 7.72 2.86 -14.30
N ALA A 12 8.06 4.13 -14.08
CA ALA A 12 7.34 5.26 -14.66
C ALA A 12 7.47 5.38 -16.19
N LEU A 13 8.43 4.69 -16.81
CA LEU A 13 8.62 4.71 -18.27
C LEU A 13 7.67 3.76 -18.99
N TRP A 14 7.05 2.81 -18.28
CA TRP A 14 6.21 1.75 -18.87
C TRP A 14 4.71 1.90 -18.60
N GLN A 15 4.29 2.70 -17.61
CA GLN A 15 2.86 2.88 -17.27
C GLN A 15 2.36 4.31 -17.50
N ARG A 16 1.13 4.43 -18.02
CA ARG A 16 0.44 5.71 -18.27
C ARG A 16 0.04 6.44 -16.98
N ILE A 17 -0.14 5.71 -15.89
CA ILE A 17 -0.45 6.24 -14.55
C ILE A 17 0.42 5.48 -13.56
N LEU A 18 1.24 6.19 -12.80
CA LEU A 18 2.04 5.64 -11.73
C LEU A 18 1.61 6.29 -10.41
N VAL A 19 1.49 5.45 -9.39
CA VAL A 19 1.05 5.84 -8.06
C VAL A 19 2.02 5.26 -7.04
N ILE A 20 2.31 6.03 -5.99
CA ILE A 20 3.07 5.57 -4.83
C ILE A 20 2.12 5.53 -3.65
N ILE A 21 2.10 4.40 -2.95
CA ILE A 21 1.42 4.25 -1.67
C ILE A 21 2.48 4.27 -0.58
N PHE A 22 2.30 5.15 0.41
CA PHE A 22 3.09 5.15 1.63
C PHE A 22 2.23 4.62 2.77
N ALA A 23 2.75 3.63 3.50
CA ALA A 23 2.17 3.17 4.76
C ALA A 23 2.96 3.76 5.93
N ASP A 24 2.27 4.38 6.89
CA ASP A 24 2.87 4.83 8.14
C ASP A 24 2.85 3.70 9.16
N ASN A 25 3.98 3.03 9.32
CA ASN A 25 4.12 1.88 10.21
C ASN A 25 3.76 2.21 11.67
N LYS A 26 4.00 3.44 12.15
CA LYS A 26 3.65 3.83 13.53
C LYS A 26 2.15 3.88 13.72
N LYS A 27 1.42 4.34 12.70
CA LYS A 27 -0.04 4.37 12.72
C LYS A 27 -0.63 2.98 12.54
N LEU A 28 -0.02 2.15 11.69
CA LEU A 28 -0.38 0.75 11.54
C LEU A 28 -0.29 -0.01 12.87
N GLU A 29 0.80 0.17 13.63
CA GLU A 29 1.01 -0.42 14.96
C GLU A 29 0.05 0.15 16.04
N ALA A 30 -0.45 1.37 15.83
CA ALA A 30 -1.40 2.02 16.74
C ALA A 30 -2.85 1.67 16.43
N LEU A 31 -3.15 1.19 15.22
CA LEU A 31 -4.51 0.93 14.73
C LEU A 31 -5.29 -0.03 15.64
N PRO A 32 -4.75 -1.19 16.08
CA PRO A 32 -5.47 -2.11 16.98
C PRO A 32 -5.71 -1.54 18.38
N LYS A 33 -4.97 -0.49 18.76
CA LYS A 33 -5.06 0.13 20.09
C LYS A 33 -6.16 1.19 20.15
N GLY A 34 -6.83 1.49 19.03
CA GLY A 34 -7.96 2.42 18.93
C GLY A 34 -7.63 3.88 19.26
N LYS A 35 -6.35 4.23 19.43
CA LYS A 35 -5.91 5.58 19.86
C LYS A 35 -5.85 6.60 18.71
N ASP A 36 -5.65 6.13 17.48
CA ASP A 36 -5.51 6.97 16.30
C ASP A 36 -6.29 6.35 15.13
N GLN A 37 -7.17 7.14 14.52
CA GLN A 37 -7.95 6.77 13.33
C GLN A 37 -7.48 7.55 12.10
N SER A 38 -6.37 8.27 12.21
CA SER A 38 -5.80 8.97 11.07
C SER A 38 -5.41 7.98 9.96
N PRO A 39 -5.39 8.40 8.69
CA PRO A 39 -5.08 7.51 7.58
C PRO A 39 -3.73 6.83 7.79
N VAL A 40 -3.74 5.49 7.73
CA VAL A 40 -2.54 4.66 7.80
C VAL A 40 -1.78 4.73 6.48
N MET A 41 -2.52 4.86 5.37
CA MET A 41 -1.96 4.96 4.04
C MET A 41 -2.13 6.37 3.45
N GLN A 42 -1.14 6.76 2.64
CA GLN A 42 -1.16 7.97 1.82
C GLN A 42 -0.90 7.61 0.37
N LEU A 43 -1.66 8.22 -0.54
CA LEU A 43 -1.57 7.98 -1.96
C LEU A 43 -0.91 9.17 -2.64
N TYR A 44 0.13 8.96 -3.43
CA TYR A 44 0.80 10.00 -4.21
C TYR A 44 0.75 9.66 -5.69
N ILE A 45 0.36 10.63 -6.52
CA ILE A 45 0.26 10.44 -7.96
C ILE A 45 1.30 11.32 -8.64
N ARG A 46 1.88 10.81 -9.72
CA ARG A 46 2.76 11.60 -10.56
C ARG A 46 1.93 12.49 -11.48
N ASP A 47 2.11 13.79 -11.37
CA ASP A 47 1.42 14.73 -12.24
C ASP A 47 2.16 14.93 -13.59
N ALA A 48 1.55 15.70 -14.49
CA ALA A 48 2.15 16.00 -15.80
C ALA A 48 3.50 16.74 -15.70
N SER A 49 3.77 17.42 -14.58
CA SER A 49 5.05 18.08 -14.28
C SER A 49 6.11 17.12 -13.72
N LYS A 50 5.82 15.80 -13.72
CA LYS A 50 6.66 14.73 -13.20
C LYS A 50 6.88 14.76 -11.69
N ASN A 51 6.13 15.60 -10.96
CA ASN A 51 6.18 15.72 -9.51
C ASN A 51 5.19 14.77 -8.83
N TRP A 52 5.50 14.37 -7.62
CA TRP A 52 4.61 13.57 -6.77
C TRP A 52 3.72 14.49 -5.96
N LYS A 53 2.40 14.32 -6.07
CA LYS A 53 1.40 15.07 -5.30
C LYS A 53 0.54 14.11 -4.50
N LEU A 54 0.24 14.47 -3.26
CA LEU A 54 -0.73 13.74 -2.44
C LEU A 54 -2.08 13.74 -3.16
N ALA A 55 -2.67 12.55 -3.27
CA ALA A 55 -3.96 12.33 -3.89
C ALA A 55 -5.08 12.52 -2.87
N GLY A 56 -6.19 13.11 -3.29
CA GLY A 56 -7.29 13.47 -2.39
C GLY A 56 -8.14 14.61 -2.95
N PRO A 57 -9.25 14.95 -2.28
CA PRO A 57 -10.19 15.99 -2.71
C PRO A 57 -9.51 17.34 -2.98
N ASP A 58 -8.51 17.68 -2.17
CA ASP A 58 -7.80 18.97 -2.22
C ASP A 58 -6.61 18.97 -3.22
N GLY A 59 -6.24 17.79 -3.74
CA GLY A 59 -5.07 17.58 -4.60
C GLY A 59 -5.36 17.50 -6.10
N GLY A 60 -6.63 17.69 -6.51
CA GLY A 60 -7.06 17.68 -7.91
C GLY A 60 -7.03 16.30 -8.59
N SER A 61 -6.79 15.22 -7.84
CA SER A 61 -6.75 13.86 -8.38
C SER A 61 -8.08 13.12 -8.20
N ARG A 62 -8.44 12.29 -9.19
CA ARG A 62 -9.63 11.43 -9.14
C ARG A 62 -9.49 10.18 -8.26
N LEU A 63 -8.27 9.86 -7.81
CA LEU A 63 -8.01 8.68 -6.98
C LEU A 63 -8.00 9.09 -5.51
N VAL A 64 -8.76 8.37 -4.69
CA VAL A 64 -8.90 8.62 -3.25
C VAL A 64 -8.85 7.27 -2.54
N ILE A 65 -8.14 7.21 -1.40
CA ILE A 65 -8.21 6.06 -0.50
C ILE A 65 -9.55 6.13 0.23
N LYS A 66 -10.32 5.04 0.20
CA LYS A 66 -11.62 4.95 0.88
C LYS A 66 -11.44 4.72 2.39
N GLU A 67 -10.85 5.69 3.08
CA GLU A 67 -10.87 5.73 4.54
C GLU A 67 -12.27 6.12 5.07
N PRO A 68 -12.72 5.64 6.25
CA PRO A 68 -12.05 4.68 7.15
C PRO A 68 -12.32 3.20 6.80
N VAL A 69 -13.00 2.91 5.68
CA VAL A 69 -13.37 1.52 5.31
C VAL A 69 -12.13 0.64 5.14
N ALA A 70 -11.05 1.20 4.56
CA ALA A 70 -9.76 0.52 4.48
C ALA A 70 -9.20 0.16 5.86
N ASN A 71 -9.23 1.07 6.83
CA ASN A 71 -8.81 0.80 8.20
C ASN A 71 -9.62 -0.31 8.89
N VAL A 72 -10.92 -0.46 8.60
CA VAL A 72 -11.75 -1.55 9.14
C VAL A 72 -11.28 -2.91 8.63
N VAL A 73 -11.03 -3.03 7.32
CA VAL A 73 -10.51 -4.27 6.72
C VAL A 73 -9.11 -4.59 7.26
N LEU A 74 -8.25 -3.57 7.35
CA LEU A 74 -6.89 -3.72 7.87
C LEU A 74 -6.89 -4.17 9.34
N LEU A 75 -7.81 -3.62 10.14
CA LEU A 75 -7.97 -4.02 11.53
C LEU A 75 -8.44 -5.47 11.65
N ASP A 76 -9.40 -5.92 10.84
CA ASP A 76 -9.83 -7.32 10.80
C ASP A 76 -8.64 -8.24 10.51
N TYR A 77 -7.84 -7.93 9.49
CA TYR A 77 -6.65 -8.70 9.14
C TYR A 77 -5.60 -8.77 10.24
N ILE A 78 -5.34 -7.65 10.92
CA ILE A 78 -4.38 -7.61 12.03
C ILE A 78 -4.91 -8.41 13.22
N SER A 79 -6.16 -8.18 13.62
CA SER A 79 -6.77 -8.80 14.80
C SER A 79 -7.06 -10.30 14.63
N SER A 80 -7.31 -10.75 13.40
CA SER A 80 -7.49 -12.17 13.08
C SER A 80 -6.20 -12.87 12.66
N GLU A 81 -5.07 -12.15 12.63
CA GLU A 81 -3.76 -12.65 12.23
C GLU A 81 -3.68 -13.22 10.80
N LYS A 82 -4.70 -13.00 9.96
CA LYS A 82 -4.73 -13.41 8.54
C LYS A 82 -3.52 -12.94 7.73
N TRP A 83 -2.83 -11.88 8.18
CA TRP A 83 -1.60 -11.40 7.55
C TRP A 83 -0.45 -12.41 7.59
N GLN A 84 -0.45 -13.36 8.54
CA GLN A 84 0.57 -14.40 8.64
C GLN A 84 0.47 -15.43 7.51
N ASP A 85 -0.73 -15.62 6.94
CA ASP A 85 -0.97 -16.54 5.83
C ASP A 85 -0.70 -15.90 4.46
N VAL A 86 -0.37 -14.60 4.42
CA VAL A 86 -0.06 -13.89 3.19
C VAL A 86 1.36 -14.26 2.76
N VAL A 87 1.47 -14.86 1.58
CA VAL A 87 2.73 -15.23 0.95
C VAL A 87 3.25 -14.06 0.12
N ASP A 88 4.47 -13.60 0.39
CA ASP A 88 5.13 -12.63 -0.47
C ASP A 88 6.07 -13.29 -1.50
N PHE A 89 6.78 -12.46 -2.28
CA PHE A 89 7.69 -12.98 -3.29
C PHE A 89 8.96 -13.60 -2.67
N ASP A 90 9.40 -13.13 -1.49
CA ASP A 90 10.57 -13.68 -0.81
C ASP A 90 10.24 -15.08 -0.26
N ASP A 91 9.05 -15.28 0.30
CA ASP A 91 8.56 -16.61 0.72
C ASP A 91 8.52 -17.62 -0.45
N HIS A 92 8.17 -17.15 -1.65
CA HIS A 92 8.18 -17.97 -2.88
C HIS A 92 9.60 -18.32 -3.34
N LEU A 93 10.58 -17.45 -3.10
CA LEU A 93 11.98 -17.75 -3.41
C LEU A 93 12.54 -18.83 -2.47
N ASP A 94 12.07 -18.87 -1.22
CA ASP A 94 12.46 -19.89 -0.24
C ASP A 94 11.79 -21.25 -0.54
N ASP A 95 10.50 -21.27 -0.87
CA ASP A 95 9.79 -22.46 -1.38
C ASP A 95 8.86 -22.09 -2.54
N ILE A 96 9.19 -22.61 -3.73
CA ILE A 96 8.44 -22.37 -4.98
C ILE A 96 6.98 -22.86 -4.92
N LYS A 97 6.60 -23.66 -3.93
CA LYS A 97 5.22 -24.07 -3.69
C LYS A 97 4.35 -22.97 -3.09
N ASN A 98 4.96 -21.96 -2.46
CA ASN A 98 4.24 -20.83 -1.89
C ASN A 98 3.68 -19.96 -3.03
N ASP A 99 2.36 -19.76 -3.06
CA ASP A 99 1.71 -18.99 -4.13
C ASP A 99 1.61 -17.50 -3.77
N TRP A 100 2.59 -16.72 -4.22
CA TRP A 100 2.65 -15.26 -4.01
C TRP A 100 1.50 -14.48 -4.69
N LEU A 101 0.66 -15.13 -5.51
CA LEU A 101 -0.56 -14.54 -6.04
C LEU A 101 -1.71 -14.54 -5.02
N ASN A 102 -1.60 -15.31 -3.93
CA ASN A 102 -2.56 -15.40 -2.83
C ASN A 102 -4.03 -15.55 -3.30
N PRO A 103 -4.39 -16.64 -4.02
CA PRO A 103 -5.71 -16.79 -4.65
C PRO A 103 -6.89 -16.86 -3.68
N GLU A 104 -6.64 -17.19 -2.41
CA GLU A 104 -7.67 -17.28 -1.36
C GLU A 104 -7.80 -15.99 -0.53
N LEU A 105 -6.99 -14.95 -0.77
CA LEU A 105 -6.93 -13.75 0.08
C LEU A 105 -8.27 -13.02 0.23
N PHE A 106 -9.09 -13.01 -0.81
CA PHE A 106 -10.35 -12.25 -0.85
C PHE A 106 -11.60 -13.12 -1.04
N LYS A 107 -11.49 -14.43 -0.78
CA LYS A 107 -12.62 -15.35 -0.91
C LYS A 107 -13.49 -15.41 0.34
#